data_AF-A0A935X4I1-F1
#
_entry.id   AF-A0A935X4I1-F1
#
_cell.length_a   1.000
_cell.length_b   1.000
_cell.length_c   1.000
_cell.angle_alpha   90.00
_cell.angle_beta   90.00
_cell.angle_gamma   90.00
#
_symmetry.space_group_name_H-M   'P 1'
#
loop_
_entity.id
_entity.type
_entity.pdbx_description
1 polymer ?
#
loop_
_entity_poly.entity_id
_entity_poly.type
_entity_poly.pdbx_seq_one_letter_code
_entity_poly.pdbx_strand_id
1 'polypeptide(L)'
;MRALYTSVDGRPLKKRIDCLFWKESLRTSLHIRQHGIDVGALLHAEPRLRFMMPVRNPLDCAASNMATGHAALFPDLPKRASTTDVLRAVLRELAWFGELQQKHPDRFHSFFEFEISRLSLSGMASFLGLEPNRAWLDAAQAAMTVRRGRQHEPGLIAAYRAMVQELFEENAQWSMKLLRFVGDGPTGEAS
;
A
#
# COMPACT_ATOMS: atom_id res chain seq x y z
N MET A 1 -8.34 -13.74 19.68
CA MET A 1 -7.26 -14.21 18.77
C MET A 1 -7.20 -15.72 18.60
N ARG A 2 -7.21 -16.57 19.65
CA ARG A 2 -7.18 -18.06 19.51
C ARG A 2 -8.30 -18.67 18.64
N ALA A 3 -9.49 -18.06 18.64
CA ALA A 3 -10.64 -18.54 17.88
C ALA A 3 -10.46 -18.51 16.34
N LEU A 4 -9.52 -17.71 15.80
CA LEU A 4 -9.25 -17.65 14.36
C LEU A 4 -8.36 -18.80 13.86
N TYR A 5 -7.77 -19.57 14.78
CA TYR A 5 -6.76 -20.59 14.47
C TYR A 5 -7.14 -21.97 14.99
N THR A 6 -8.39 -22.11 15.42
CA THR A 6 -8.97 -23.37 15.84
C THR A 6 -10.04 -23.76 14.81
N SER A 7 -10.00 -25.01 14.36
CA SER A 7 -11.09 -25.58 13.59
C SER A 7 -12.38 -25.56 14.42
N VAL A 8 -13.53 -25.84 13.80
CA VAL A 8 -14.83 -25.82 14.48
C VAL A 8 -14.86 -26.77 15.70
N ASP A 9 -14.04 -27.81 15.70
CA ASP A 9 -13.80 -28.77 16.78
C ASP A 9 -12.64 -28.39 17.73
N GLY A 10 -12.12 -27.16 17.66
CA GLY A 10 -11.15 -26.62 18.62
C GLY A 10 -9.68 -27.01 18.36
N ARG A 11 -9.35 -27.65 17.24
CA ARG A 11 -7.96 -28.07 16.94
C ARG A 11 -7.17 -26.97 16.24
N PRO A 12 -5.86 -26.80 16.54
CA PRO A 12 -5.03 -25.82 15.84
C PRO A 12 -4.94 -26.12 14.33
N LEU A 13 -5.25 -25.12 13.48
CA LEU A 13 -5.16 -25.27 12.01
C LEU A 13 -3.72 -25.48 11.51
N LYS A 14 -2.71 -25.03 12.28
CA LYS A 14 -1.29 -25.29 12.04
C LYS A 14 -0.59 -25.61 13.37
N LYS A 15 0.39 -26.51 13.35
CA LYS A 15 1.19 -26.89 14.53
C LYS A 15 2.02 -25.72 15.08
N ARG A 16 2.47 -24.82 14.21
CA ARG A 16 3.25 -23.62 14.53
C ARG A 16 2.83 -22.49 13.60
N ILE A 17 2.60 -21.29 14.15
CA ILE A 17 2.25 -20.09 13.41
C ILE A 17 3.42 -19.12 13.59
N ASP A 18 4.27 -19.02 12.57
CA ASP A 18 5.46 -18.15 12.61
C ASP A 18 5.13 -16.71 12.18
N CYS A 19 4.06 -16.51 11.42
CA CYS A 19 3.61 -15.21 10.94
C CYS A 19 2.09 -15.19 10.71
N LEU A 20 1.48 -14.04 10.98
CA LEU A 20 0.11 -13.72 10.61
C LEU A 20 0.13 -12.64 9.54
N PHE A 21 -0.47 -12.93 8.39
CA PHE A 21 -0.64 -11.97 7.32
C PHE A 21 -2.10 -11.52 7.25
N TRP A 22 -2.33 -10.22 7.38
CA TRP A 22 -3.66 -9.61 7.31
C TRP A 22 -3.75 -8.72 6.07
N LYS A 23 -4.67 -9.04 5.16
CA LYS A 23 -4.79 -8.37 3.85
C LYS A 23 -6.03 -7.49 3.77
N GLU A 24 -6.13 -6.48 4.63
CA GLU A 24 -7.22 -5.49 4.60
C GLU A 24 -6.67 -4.11 5.00
N SER A 25 -5.89 -3.49 4.12
CA SER A 25 -5.17 -2.24 4.43
C SER A 25 -6.12 -1.11 4.78
N LEU A 26 -7.16 -0.88 3.98
CA LEU A 26 -8.09 0.23 4.17
C LEU A 26 -8.87 0.12 5.49
N ARG A 27 -9.40 -1.05 5.84
CA ARG A 27 -10.11 -1.22 7.12
C ARG A 27 -9.18 -1.04 8.32
N THR A 28 -7.94 -1.52 8.20
CA THR A 28 -6.94 -1.37 9.26
C THR A 28 -6.57 0.10 9.48
N SER A 29 -6.28 0.84 8.41
CA SER A 29 -5.93 2.26 8.53
C SER A 29 -7.11 3.13 8.97
N LEU A 30 -8.33 2.80 8.54
CA LEU A 30 -9.54 3.45 9.03
C LEU A 30 -9.74 3.19 10.52
N HIS A 31 -9.58 1.95 10.98
CA HIS A 31 -9.69 1.63 12.40
C HIS A 31 -8.66 2.39 13.24
N ILE A 32 -7.40 2.43 12.80
CA ILE A 32 -6.34 3.19 13.48
C ILE A 32 -6.72 4.67 13.62
N ARG A 33 -7.18 5.30 12.53
CA ARG A 33 -7.52 6.74 12.54
C ARG A 33 -8.80 7.05 13.29
N GLN A 34 -9.88 6.29 13.07
CA GLN A 34 -11.19 6.53 13.68
C GLN A 34 -11.18 6.35 15.20
N HIS A 35 -10.34 5.45 15.70
CA HIS A 35 -10.19 5.20 17.14
C HIS A 35 -9.01 5.93 17.77
N GLY A 36 -8.30 6.78 17.01
CA GLY A 36 -7.16 7.54 17.52
C GLY A 36 -6.07 6.64 18.10
N ILE A 37 -5.82 5.48 17.48
CA ILE A 37 -4.82 4.53 17.97
C ILE A 37 -3.43 5.19 17.85
N ASP A 38 -2.73 5.28 18.97
CA ASP A 38 -1.34 5.69 19.00
C ASP A 38 -0.47 4.59 18.37
N VAL A 39 -0.06 4.82 17.12
CA VAL A 39 0.77 3.89 16.36
C VAL A 39 2.15 3.70 17.00
N GLY A 40 2.71 4.75 17.61
CA GLY A 40 4.01 4.67 18.29
C GLY A 40 3.93 3.75 19.51
N ALA A 41 2.91 3.94 20.35
CA ALA A 41 2.65 3.06 21.49
C ALA A 41 2.34 1.62 21.07
N LEU A 42 1.56 1.44 19.99
CA LEU A 42 1.26 0.12 19.43
C LEU A 42 2.53 -0.61 18.98
N LEU A 43 3.40 0.06 18.24
CA LEU A 43 4.67 -0.51 17.76
C LEU A 43 5.65 -0.81 18.90
N HIS A 44 5.62 0.01 19.96
CA HIS A 44 6.41 -0.25 21.16
C HIS A 44 5.92 -1.50 21.91
N ALA A 45 4.60 -1.64 22.07
CA ALA A 45 3.99 -2.77 22.76
C ALA A 45 4.09 -4.09 21.98
N GLU A 46 4.10 -4.03 20.64
CA GLU A 46 4.25 -5.20 19.79
C GLU A 46 5.34 -4.98 18.72
N PRO A 47 6.61 -5.24 19.07
CA PRO A 47 7.75 -4.95 18.21
C PRO A 47 7.84 -5.84 16.96
N ARG A 48 7.01 -6.89 16.86
CA ARG A 48 6.96 -7.75 15.68
C ARG A 48 6.10 -7.19 14.55
N LEU A 49 5.20 -6.23 14.85
CA LEU A 49 4.30 -5.64 13.86
C LEU A 49 5.10 -4.94 12.77
N ARG A 50 4.73 -5.22 11.52
CA ARG A 50 5.27 -4.60 10.33
C ARG A 50 4.13 -4.28 9.37
N PHE A 51 4.18 -3.11 8.78
CA PHE A 51 3.18 -2.62 7.83
C PHE A 51 3.82 -2.53 6.46
N MET A 52 3.14 -3.11 5.47
CA MET A 52 3.63 -3.13 4.10
C MET A 52 2.53 -2.63 3.15
N MET A 53 2.85 -1.63 2.34
CA MET A 53 1.92 -1.03 1.38
C MET A 53 2.41 -1.23 -0.07
N PRO A 54 1.76 -2.11 -0.85
CA PRO A 54 1.93 -2.08 -2.30
C PRO A 54 1.30 -0.80 -2.86
N VAL A 55 2.07 -0.02 -3.61
CA VAL A 55 1.60 1.19 -4.29
C VAL A 55 1.42 0.90 -5.78
N ARG A 56 0.17 0.89 -6.23
CA ARG A 56 -0.21 0.77 -7.64
C ARG A 56 -0.64 2.13 -8.16
N ASN A 57 -0.79 2.27 -9.49
CA ASN A 57 -1.26 3.50 -10.10
C ASN A 57 -2.53 4.04 -9.42
N PRO A 58 -2.47 5.20 -8.72
CA PRO A 58 -3.62 5.72 -7.96
C PRO A 58 -4.85 6.02 -8.83
N LEU A 59 -4.64 6.37 -10.10
CA LEU A 59 -5.72 6.58 -11.07
C LEU A 59 -6.48 5.27 -11.34
N ASP A 60 -5.76 4.17 -11.54
CA ASP A 60 -6.36 2.84 -11.72
C ASP A 60 -7.06 2.38 -10.44
N CYS A 61 -6.47 2.67 -9.28
CA CYS A 61 -7.10 2.40 -7.98
C CYS A 61 -8.41 3.16 -7.82
N ALA A 62 -8.46 4.46 -8.14
CA ALA A 62 -9.68 5.25 -8.04
C ALA A 62 -10.79 4.73 -8.96
N ALA A 63 -10.45 4.46 -10.23
CA ALA A 63 -11.38 3.87 -11.19
C ALA A 63 -11.89 2.49 -10.74
N SER A 64 -11.02 1.66 -10.17
CA SER A 64 -11.40 0.33 -9.65
C SER A 64 -12.30 0.45 -8.42
N ASN A 65 -12.02 1.36 -7.49
CA ASN A 65 -12.85 1.58 -6.30
C ASN A 65 -14.25 2.07 -6.67
N MET A 66 -14.37 2.93 -7.68
CA MET A 66 -15.66 3.33 -8.24
C MET A 66 -16.41 2.15 -8.85
N ALA A 67 -15.74 1.37 -9.71
CA ALA A 67 -16.37 0.24 -10.41
C ALA A 67 -16.80 -0.91 -9.48
N THR A 68 -16.11 -1.10 -8.35
CA THR A 68 -16.39 -2.20 -7.40
C THR A 68 -17.25 -1.77 -6.21
N GLY A 69 -17.67 -0.50 -6.14
CA GLY A 69 -18.44 0.03 -5.01
C GLY A 69 -17.63 0.25 -3.73
N HIS A 70 -16.31 -0.01 -3.74
CA HIS A 70 -15.43 0.21 -2.60
C HIS A 70 -15.23 1.68 -2.24
N ALA A 71 -15.63 2.62 -3.10
CA ALA A 71 -15.71 4.04 -2.75
C ALA A 71 -16.52 4.29 -1.45
N ALA A 72 -17.54 3.47 -1.18
CA ALA A 72 -18.36 3.57 0.03
C ALA A 72 -17.60 3.24 1.33
N LEU A 73 -16.41 2.65 1.25
CA LEU A 73 -15.58 2.34 2.43
C LEU A 73 -14.86 3.58 2.96
N PHE A 74 -14.70 4.63 2.16
CA PHE A 74 -14.08 5.87 2.60
C PHE A 74 -15.12 6.72 3.35
N PRO A 75 -14.94 6.95 4.66
CA PRO A 75 -15.96 7.61 5.49
C PRO A 75 -16.17 9.08 5.13
N ASP A 76 -15.12 9.74 4.61
CA ASP A 76 -15.13 11.18 4.34
C ASP A 76 -15.62 11.52 2.93
N LEU A 77 -16.00 10.52 2.13
CA LEU A 77 -16.49 10.75 0.78
C LEU A 77 -17.99 11.12 0.79
N PRO A 78 -18.41 12.05 -0.08
CA PRO A 78 -19.84 12.38 -0.22
C PRO A 78 -20.62 11.18 -0.78
N LYS A 79 -21.92 11.10 -0.50
CA LYS A 79 -22.81 10.03 -1.00
C LYS A 79 -22.77 9.82 -2.51
N ARG A 80 -22.47 10.88 -3.27
CA ARG A 80 -22.25 10.85 -4.72
C ARG A 80 -20.82 11.28 -5.05
N ALA A 81 -19.85 10.51 -4.56
CA ALA A 81 -18.44 10.76 -4.83
C ALA A 81 -18.12 10.59 -6.33
N SER A 82 -17.34 11.53 -6.84
CA SER A 82 -16.72 11.43 -8.16
C SER A 82 -15.44 10.59 -8.11
N THR A 83 -14.94 10.14 -9.28
CA THR A 83 -13.63 9.48 -9.37
C THR A 83 -12.50 10.37 -8.83
N THR A 84 -12.60 11.69 -9.00
CA THR A 84 -11.65 12.67 -8.48
C THR A 84 -11.66 12.72 -6.95
N ASP A 85 -12.83 12.59 -6.31
CA ASP A 85 -12.93 12.53 -4.84
C ASP A 85 -12.28 11.25 -4.31
N VAL A 86 -12.57 10.10 -4.95
CA VAL A 86 -11.95 8.81 -4.60
C VAL A 86 -10.44 8.87 -4.81
N LEU A 87 -9.96 9.48 -5.89
CA LEU A 87 -8.53 9.66 -6.16
C LEU A 87 -7.85 10.43 -5.03
N ARG A 88 -8.45 11.56 -4.59
CA ARG A 88 -7.92 12.34 -3.47
C ARG A 88 -7.90 11.50 -2.18
N ALA A 89 -8.91 10.69 -1.92
CA ALA A 89 -8.95 9.80 -0.76
C ALA A 89 -7.85 8.71 -0.80
N VAL A 90 -7.60 8.13 -1.97
CA VAL A 90 -6.48 7.19 -2.19
C VAL A 90 -5.14 7.88 -1.94
N LEU A 91 -4.94 9.09 -2.46
CA LEU A 91 -3.69 9.83 -2.25
C LEU A 91 -3.48 10.22 -0.79
N ARG A 92 -4.54 10.60 -0.06
CA ARG A 92 -4.46 10.86 1.40
C ARG A 92 -4.08 9.63 2.20
N GLU A 93 -4.58 8.45 1.80
CA GLU A 93 -4.17 7.18 2.41
C GLU A 93 -2.67 6.91 2.23
N LEU A 94 -2.17 7.15 1.01
CA LEU A 94 -0.75 7.00 0.69
C LEU A 94 0.11 8.03 1.42
N ALA A 95 -0.32 9.28 1.52
CA ALA A 95 0.38 10.34 2.26
C ALA A 95 0.49 9.98 3.74
N TRP A 96 -0.61 9.56 4.37
CA TRP A 96 -0.63 9.08 5.75
C TRP A 96 0.33 7.90 5.98
N PHE A 97 0.34 6.92 5.07
CA PHE A 97 1.29 5.81 5.15
C PHE A 97 2.74 6.29 4.99
N GLY A 98 3.00 7.23 4.08
CA GLY A 98 4.31 7.83 3.85
C GLY A 98 4.83 8.57 5.08
N GLU A 99 3.98 9.31 5.80
CA GLU A 99 4.34 9.95 7.08
C GLU A 99 4.71 8.92 8.15
N LEU A 100 3.95 7.82 8.26
CA LEU A 100 4.28 6.73 9.18
C LEU A 100 5.59 6.04 8.81
N GLN A 101 5.87 5.91 7.51
CA GLN A 101 7.14 5.40 7.03
C GLN A 101 8.33 6.29 7.38
N GLN A 102 8.17 7.61 7.29
CA GLN A 102 9.22 8.55 7.72
C GLN A 102 9.45 8.47 9.24
N LYS A 103 8.40 8.34 10.04
CA LYS A 103 8.47 8.26 11.50
C LYS A 103 8.98 6.90 12.02
N HIS A 104 8.68 5.82 11.31
CA HIS A 104 8.98 4.44 11.71
C HIS A 104 9.50 3.60 10.54
N PRO A 105 10.70 3.93 9.99
CA PRO A 105 11.20 3.36 8.74
C PRO A 105 11.52 1.86 8.80
N ASP A 106 11.74 1.31 9.98
CA ASP A 106 11.98 -0.12 10.23
C ASP A 106 10.68 -0.91 10.48
N ARG A 107 9.52 -0.23 10.45
CA ARG A 107 8.20 -0.83 10.70
C ARG A 107 7.22 -0.62 9.55
N PHE A 108 7.47 0.34 8.67
CA PHE A 108 6.64 0.64 7.52
C PHE A 108 7.46 0.56 6.23
N HIS A 109 6.96 -0.20 5.26
CA HIS A 109 7.62 -0.36 3.97
C HIS A 109 6.62 -0.23 2.82
N SER A 110 6.94 0.61 1.84
CA SER A 110 6.18 0.73 0.60
C SER A 110 7.01 0.23 -0.59
N PHE A 111 6.35 -0.39 -1.56
CA PHE A 111 6.97 -0.68 -2.86
C PHE A 111 6.01 -0.30 -3.98
N PHE A 112 6.52 0.33 -5.02
CA PHE A 112 5.71 0.73 -6.17
C PHE A 112 5.68 -0.41 -7.19
N GLU A 113 4.55 -0.59 -7.89
CA GLU A 113 4.38 -1.73 -8.80
C GLU A 113 5.42 -1.77 -9.93
N PHE A 114 5.94 -0.61 -10.37
CA PHE A 114 7.00 -0.52 -11.36
C PHE A 114 8.41 -0.78 -10.79
N GLU A 115 8.57 -0.91 -9.47
CA GLU A 115 9.85 -1.21 -8.81
C GLU A 115 10.05 -2.70 -8.58
N ILE A 116 9.06 -3.54 -8.91
CA ILE A 116 9.14 -4.98 -8.69
C ILE A 116 10.28 -5.57 -9.51
N SER A 117 11.26 -6.08 -8.79
CA SER A 117 12.49 -6.67 -9.29
C SER A 117 12.99 -7.66 -8.25
N ARG A 118 13.94 -8.53 -8.63
CA ARG A 118 14.57 -9.43 -7.66
C ARG A 118 15.17 -8.68 -6.46
N LEU A 119 15.72 -7.49 -6.70
CA LEU A 119 16.30 -6.64 -5.67
C LEU A 119 15.23 -6.14 -4.69
N SER A 120 14.11 -5.59 -5.18
CA SER A 120 13.04 -5.11 -4.31
C SER A 120 12.33 -6.24 -3.56
N LEU A 121 12.18 -7.42 -4.18
CA LEU A 121 11.66 -8.61 -3.50
C LEU A 121 12.60 -9.11 -2.40
N SER A 122 13.92 -9.03 -2.60
CA SER A 122 14.90 -9.35 -1.56
C SER A 122 14.87 -8.33 -0.42
N GLY A 123 14.68 -7.05 -0.74
CA GLY A 123 14.45 -5.98 0.23
C GLY A 123 13.18 -6.21 1.07
N MET A 124 12.11 -6.69 0.43
CA MET A 124 10.86 -7.06 1.10
C MET A 124 11.06 -8.22 2.09
N ALA A 125 11.76 -9.28 1.69
CA ALA A 125 12.09 -10.39 2.59
C ALA A 125 12.91 -9.91 3.79
N SER A 126 13.91 -9.07 3.54
CA SER A 126 14.77 -8.49 4.59
C SER A 126 13.97 -7.61 5.55
N PHE A 127 13.06 -6.77 5.05
CA PHE A 127 12.16 -5.96 5.88
C PHE A 127 11.30 -6.83 6.81
N LEU A 128 10.83 -7.97 6.32
CA LEU A 128 10.06 -8.94 7.09
C LEU A 128 10.91 -9.78 8.06
N GLY A 129 12.23 -9.61 8.08
CA GLY A 129 13.15 -10.41 8.89
C GLY A 129 13.28 -11.85 8.39
N LEU A 130 13.15 -12.05 7.07
CA LEU A 130 13.24 -13.34 6.41
C LEU A 130 14.49 -13.42 5.54
N GLU A 131 15.15 -14.58 5.54
CA GLU A 131 16.21 -14.87 4.58
C GLU A 131 15.64 -14.97 3.16
N PRO A 132 16.20 -14.26 2.16
CA PRO A 132 15.74 -14.34 0.78
C PRO A 132 15.83 -15.76 0.23
N ASN A 133 14.66 -16.37 -0.01
CA ASN A 133 14.59 -17.69 -0.63
C ASN A 133 14.61 -17.57 -2.15
N ARG A 134 15.59 -18.18 -2.83
CA ARG A 134 15.75 -18.08 -4.29
C ARG A 134 14.52 -18.55 -5.07
N ALA A 135 13.95 -19.70 -4.71
CA ALA A 135 12.78 -20.25 -5.38
C ALA A 135 11.55 -19.34 -5.22
N TRP A 136 11.37 -18.73 -4.04
CA TRP A 136 10.33 -17.74 -3.81
C TRP A 136 10.57 -16.47 -4.65
N LEU A 137 11.81 -15.96 -4.72
CA LEU A 137 12.14 -14.79 -5.54
C LEU A 137 11.81 -15.03 -7.01
N ASP A 138 12.18 -16.20 -7.55
CA ASP A 138 11.90 -16.58 -8.94
C ASP A 138 10.39 -16.66 -9.20
N ALA A 139 9.64 -17.34 -8.32
CA ALA A 139 8.20 -17.49 -8.43
C ALA A 139 7.46 -16.14 -8.29
N ALA A 140 7.88 -15.30 -7.34
CA ALA A 140 7.31 -13.98 -7.12
C ALA A 140 7.55 -13.06 -8.32
N GLN A 141 8.77 -13.06 -8.87
CA GLN A 141 9.11 -12.29 -10.06
C GLN A 141 8.29 -12.75 -11.28
N ALA A 142 8.12 -14.06 -11.48
CA ALA A 142 7.30 -14.60 -12.56
C ALA A 142 5.81 -14.25 -12.41
N ALA A 143 5.28 -14.26 -11.18
CA ALA A 143 3.88 -13.96 -10.90
C ALA A 143 3.54 -12.45 -11.00
N MET A 144 4.52 -11.57 -10.82
CA MET A 144 4.35 -10.12 -10.83
C MET A 144 4.35 -9.58 -12.27
N THR A 145 3.34 -9.96 -13.06
CA THR A 145 3.11 -9.35 -14.39
C THR A 145 2.36 -8.03 -14.23
N VAL A 146 3.07 -6.91 -14.31
CA VAL A 146 2.45 -5.58 -14.28
C VAL A 146 1.63 -5.39 -15.55
N ARG A 147 0.30 -5.35 -15.41
CA ARG A 147 -0.59 -5.06 -16.55
C ARG A 147 -0.42 -3.62 -16.97
N ARG A 148 -0.55 -3.35 -18.28
CA ARG A 148 -0.58 -1.98 -18.80
C ARG A 148 -1.72 -1.21 -18.11
N GLY A 149 -1.41 -0.05 -17.55
CA GLY A 149 -2.38 0.81 -16.86
C GLY A 149 -3.49 1.27 -17.80
N ARG A 150 -4.62 1.72 -17.23
CA ARG A 150 -5.72 2.27 -18.05
C ARG A 150 -5.33 3.62 -18.61
N GLN A 151 -5.91 3.98 -19.74
CA GLN A 151 -5.90 5.36 -20.21
C GLN A 151 -6.88 6.17 -19.35
N HIS A 152 -6.45 7.36 -18.93
CA HIS A 152 -7.23 8.26 -18.09
C HIS A 152 -7.40 9.60 -18.81
N GLU A 153 -8.55 10.23 -18.61
CA GLU A 153 -8.88 11.52 -19.22
C GLU A 153 -7.87 12.61 -18.77
N PRO A 154 -7.47 13.54 -19.67
CA PRO A 154 -6.47 14.57 -19.35
C PRO A 154 -6.80 15.41 -18.11
N GLY A 155 -8.08 15.72 -17.88
CA GLY A 155 -8.51 16.47 -16.70
C GLY A 155 -8.26 15.74 -15.38
N LEU A 156 -8.42 14.40 -15.37
CA LEU A 156 -8.14 13.59 -14.18
C LEU A 156 -6.63 13.48 -13.92
N ILE A 157 -5.81 13.40 -14.99
CA ILE A 157 -4.35 13.42 -14.91
C ILE A 157 -3.85 14.77 -14.36
N ALA A 158 -4.43 15.89 -14.81
CA ALA A 158 -4.09 17.21 -14.30
C ALA A 158 -4.44 17.34 -12.81
N ALA A 159 -5.63 16.88 -12.41
CA ALA A 159 -6.05 16.84 -11.01
C ALA A 159 -5.12 15.97 -10.15
N TYR A 160 -4.71 14.79 -10.66
CA TYR A 160 -3.75 13.91 -10.01
C TYR A 160 -2.42 14.61 -9.72
N ARG A 161 -1.85 15.29 -10.72
CA ARG A 161 -0.56 16.00 -10.59
C ARG A 161 -0.63 17.07 -9.50
N ALA A 162 -1.67 17.90 -9.54
CA ALA A 162 -1.89 18.93 -8.53
C ALA A 162 -2.02 18.33 -7.12
N MET A 163 -2.77 17.25 -6.96
CA MET A 163 -2.92 16.57 -5.66
C MET A 163 -1.61 15.93 -5.17
N VAL A 164 -0.79 15.36 -6.06
CA VAL A 164 0.51 14.79 -5.67
C VAL A 164 1.45 15.89 -5.19
N GLN A 165 1.48 17.04 -5.87
CA GLN A 165 2.27 18.20 -5.44
C GLN A 165 1.78 18.73 -4.08
N GLU A 166 0.47 18.86 -3.89
CA GLU A 166 -0.17 19.32 -2.64
C GLU A 166 0.10 18.37 -1.46
N LEU A 167 -0.13 17.07 -1.64
CA LEU A 167 -0.15 16.10 -0.53
C LEU A 167 1.23 15.53 -0.18
N PHE A 168 2.21 15.63 -1.08
CA PHE A 168 3.54 15.04 -0.92
C PHE A 168 4.66 16.09 -1.03
N GLU A 169 4.35 17.37 -0.78
CA GLU A 169 5.32 18.48 -0.79
C GLU A 169 6.56 18.18 0.06
N GLU A 170 6.33 17.71 1.29
CA GLU A 170 7.39 17.36 2.26
C GLU A 170 8.00 15.95 2.05
N ASN A 171 7.56 15.23 1.01
CA ASN A 171 8.01 13.87 0.72
C ASN A 171 8.38 13.73 -0.77
N ALA A 172 9.45 14.40 -1.17
CA ALA A 172 9.94 14.45 -2.54
C ALA A 172 10.14 13.06 -3.17
N GLN A 173 10.58 12.07 -2.39
CA GLN A 173 10.76 10.70 -2.87
C GLN A 173 9.42 10.07 -3.29
N TRP A 174 8.38 10.18 -2.45
CA TRP A 174 7.05 9.69 -2.79
C TRP A 174 6.45 10.47 -3.95
N SER A 175 6.57 11.80 -3.94
CA SER A 175 6.08 12.66 -5.03
C SER A 175 6.65 12.24 -6.38
N MET A 176 7.98 12.07 -6.48
CA MET A 176 8.66 11.62 -7.69
C MET A 176 8.16 10.25 -8.17
N LYS A 177 8.03 9.28 -7.25
CA LYS A 177 7.56 7.93 -7.58
C LYS A 177 6.10 7.91 -8.03
N LEU A 178 5.25 8.73 -7.42
CA LEU A 178 3.85 8.88 -7.81
C LEU A 178 3.73 9.53 -9.19
N LEU A 179 4.49 10.59 -9.46
CA LEU A 179 4.47 11.26 -10.76
C LEU A 179 4.98 10.36 -11.90
N ARG A 180 5.82 9.36 -11.61
CA ARG A 180 6.23 8.36 -12.62
C ARG A 180 5.05 7.60 -13.24
N PHE A 181 3.94 7.42 -12.54
CA PHE A 181 2.74 6.76 -13.11
C PHE A 181 2.12 7.53 -14.28
N VAL A 182 2.38 8.83 -14.41
CA VAL A 182 1.86 9.67 -15.49
C VAL A 182 2.96 10.23 -16.41
N GLY A 183 4.16 9.62 -16.37
CA GLY A 183 5.28 9.97 -17.25
C GLY A 183 6.19 11.10 -16.74
N ASP A 184 6.06 11.51 -15.48
CA ASP A 184 6.68 12.73 -14.93
C ASP A 184 7.80 12.50 -13.90
N GLY A 185 8.34 11.27 -13.84
CA GLY A 185 9.52 10.96 -13.04
C GLY A 185 10.77 10.87 -13.93
N PRO A 186 11.99 10.97 -13.38
CA PRO A 186 13.19 10.67 -14.15
C PRO A 186 13.02 9.28 -14.77
N THR A 187 13.10 9.22 -16.09
CA THR A 187 13.19 7.98 -16.85
C THR A 187 14.53 7.36 -16.50
N GLY A 188 14.55 6.59 -15.41
CA GLY A 188 15.63 5.64 -15.17
C GLY A 188 15.55 4.60 -16.28
N GLU A 189 16.20 4.91 -17.40
CA GLU A 189 16.68 3.91 -18.33
C GLU A 189 17.58 2.98 -17.51
N ALA A 190 17.07 1.79 -17.19
CA ALA A 190 17.90 0.71 -16.70
C ALA A 190 18.74 0.23 -17.89
N SER A 191 20.03 0.58 -17.86
CA SER A 191 21.07 -0.14 -18.58
C SER A 191 21.23 -1.56 -18.04
#